data_AF-A0A251KQ73-F1
#
_entry.id   AF-A0A251KQ73-F1
#
_cell.length_a   1.000
_cell.length_b   1.000
_cell.length_c   1.000
_cell.angle_alpha   90.00
_cell.angle_beta   90.00
_cell.angle_gamma   90.00
#
_symmetry.space_group_name_H-M   'P 1'
#
loop_
_entity.id
_entity.type
_entity.pdbx_description
1 polymer ?
#
loop_
_entity_poly.entity_id
_entity_poly.type
_entity_poly.pdbx_seq_one_letter_code
_entity_poly.pdbx_strand_id
1 'polypeptide(L)'
;MVRGKVQMKMIENATSRQVTFSKRRNGLLKKAYELSVLCDAEVSVLIFSQKGRLSEFSSNDMQKTIERYRKHVEELQPENNDTEQRIQQLISESTEMVKKIEQLEILQRKFLGQELASCSLEELQEMDSKLEKSLSNIRAKKEVMFKEQIEQLKEKERLLLVENAILREKELHVDQFVNIYLVAL
;
A
#
# COMPACT_ATOMS: atom_id res chain seq x y z
N MET A 1 -28.07 -29.72 -31.46
CA MET A 1 -26.60 -29.94 -31.55
C MET A 1 -26.17 -30.68 -30.29
N VAL A 2 -25.98 -32.00 -30.39
CA VAL A 2 -25.61 -32.85 -29.24
C VAL A 2 -24.13 -32.59 -28.93
N ARG A 3 -23.84 -32.01 -27.77
CA ARG A 3 -22.48 -31.74 -27.30
C ARG A 3 -21.86 -33.02 -26.78
N GLY A 4 -20.62 -33.30 -27.18
CA GLY A 4 -19.82 -34.41 -26.64
C GLY A 4 -19.47 -34.22 -25.16
N LYS A 5 -19.08 -35.31 -24.51
CA LYS A 5 -18.64 -35.33 -23.10
C LYS A 5 -17.44 -34.40 -22.91
N VAL A 6 -17.52 -33.49 -21.94
CA VAL A 6 -16.45 -32.54 -21.58
C VAL A 6 -15.71 -33.08 -20.36
N GLN A 7 -14.37 -32.99 -20.34
CA GLN A 7 -13.55 -33.34 -19.17
C GLN A 7 -13.76 -32.33 -18.03
N MET A 8 -13.73 -32.78 -16.78
CA MET A 8 -13.84 -31.92 -15.59
C MET A 8 -12.48 -31.31 -15.25
N LYS A 9 -12.09 -30.29 -16.02
CA LYS A 9 -10.90 -29.45 -15.80
C LYS A 9 -11.19 -28.01 -16.19
N MET A 10 -10.28 -27.09 -15.89
CA MET A 10 -10.44 -25.69 -16.30
C MET A 10 -10.54 -25.58 -17.84
N ILE A 11 -11.48 -24.77 -18.32
CA ILE A 11 -11.60 -24.47 -19.76
C ILE A 11 -10.59 -23.37 -20.08
N GLU A 12 -9.56 -23.68 -20.87
CA GLU A 12 -8.48 -22.72 -21.18
C GLU A 12 -8.95 -21.51 -21.99
N ASN A 13 -9.76 -21.76 -23.04
CA ASN A 13 -10.27 -20.70 -23.90
C ASN A 13 -11.22 -19.77 -23.13
N ALA A 14 -10.84 -18.50 -22.99
CA ALA A 14 -11.56 -17.51 -22.18
C ALA A 14 -13.01 -17.28 -22.63
N THR A 15 -13.27 -17.17 -23.94
CA THR A 15 -14.62 -16.99 -24.50
C THR A 15 -15.50 -18.21 -24.21
N SER A 16 -14.99 -19.41 -24.46
CA SER A 16 -15.70 -20.66 -24.16
C SER A 16 -15.95 -20.83 -22.67
N ARG A 17 -14.99 -20.45 -21.82
CA ARG A 17 -15.11 -20.45 -20.36
C ARG A 17 -16.21 -19.49 -19.90
N GLN A 18 -16.26 -18.27 -20.44
CA GLN A 18 -17.29 -17.28 -20.10
C GLN A 18 -18.69 -17.76 -20.50
N VAL A 19 -18.87 -18.24 -21.73
CA VAL A 19 -20.17 -18.77 -22.20
C VAL A 19 -20.59 -19.98 -21.36
N THR A 20 -19.65 -20.86 -21.03
CA THR A 20 -19.93 -22.04 -20.20
C THR A 20 -20.27 -21.66 -18.76
N PHE A 21 -19.57 -20.69 -18.18
CA PHE A 21 -19.88 -20.13 -16.86
C PHE A 21 -21.31 -19.61 -16.82
N SER A 22 -21.71 -18.75 -17.78
CA SER A 22 -23.07 -18.21 -17.82
C SER A 22 -24.13 -19.31 -17.92
N LYS A 23 -23.92 -20.32 -18.77
CA LYS A 23 -24.86 -21.44 -18.92
C LYS A 23 -24.93 -22.33 -17.68
N ARG A 24 -23.78 -22.73 -17.12
CA ARG A 24 -23.72 -23.61 -15.95
C ARG A 24 -24.19 -22.91 -14.68
N ARG A 25 -23.82 -21.64 -14.49
CA ARG A 25 -24.33 -20.80 -13.41
C ARG A 25 -25.85 -20.77 -13.45
N ASN A 26 -26.45 -20.40 -14.58
CA ASN A 26 -27.91 -20.35 -14.69
C ASN A 26 -28.55 -21.73 -14.48
N GLY A 27 -27.93 -22.81 -14.97
CA GLY A 27 -28.39 -24.18 -14.71
C GLY A 27 -28.34 -24.56 -13.23
N LEU A 28 -27.28 -24.19 -12.52
CA LEU A 28 -27.13 -24.42 -11.09
C LEU A 28 -28.18 -23.66 -10.28
N LEU A 29 -28.39 -22.37 -10.55
CA LEU A 29 -29.40 -21.57 -9.86
C LEU A 29 -30.82 -22.12 -10.09
N LYS A 30 -31.12 -22.60 -11.31
CA LYS A 30 -32.39 -23.27 -11.59
C LYS A 30 -32.56 -24.55 -10.77
N LYS A 31 -31.52 -25.37 -10.66
CA LYS A 31 -31.56 -26.61 -9.85
C LYS A 31 -31.68 -26.32 -8.35
N ALA A 32 -31.01 -25.27 -7.87
CA ALA A 32 -31.15 -24.82 -6.49
C ALA A 32 -32.59 -24.36 -6.19
N TYR A 33 -33.22 -23.62 -7.10
CA TYR A 33 -34.62 -23.22 -7.01
C TYR A 33 -35.58 -24.41 -7.06
N GLU A 34 -35.38 -25.34 -7.99
CA GLU A 34 -36.18 -26.57 -8.07
C GLU A 34 -36.10 -27.36 -6.76
N LEU A 35 -34.90 -27.52 -6.18
CA LEU A 35 -34.72 -28.21 -4.91
C LEU A 35 -35.43 -27.51 -3.75
N SER A 36 -35.32 -26.17 -3.68
CA SER A 36 -35.98 -25.43 -2.60
C SER A 36 -37.50 -25.56 -2.66
N VAL A 37 -38.09 -25.54 -3.86
CA VAL A 37 -39.55 -25.62 -4.02
C VAL A 37 -40.06 -27.06 -3.87
N LEU A 38 -39.39 -28.04 -4.49
CA LEU A 38 -39.87 -29.43 -4.51
C LEU A 38 -39.72 -30.14 -3.16
N CYS A 39 -38.74 -29.74 -2.36
CA CYS A 39 -38.40 -30.41 -1.11
C CYS A 39 -38.57 -29.51 0.12
N ASP A 40 -39.14 -28.31 -0.03
CA ASP A 40 -39.27 -27.30 1.04
C ASP A 40 -37.94 -27.08 1.79
N ALA A 41 -36.84 -27.04 1.03
CA ALA A 41 -35.50 -26.94 1.55
C ALA A 41 -34.99 -25.49 1.45
N GLU A 42 -34.39 -24.97 2.51
CA GLU A 42 -33.69 -23.69 2.44
C GLU A 42 -32.36 -23.86 1.70
N VAL A 43 -32.28 -23.31 0.49
CA VAL A 43 -31.10 -23.39 -0.38
C VAL A 43 -30.58 -21.98 -0.68
N SER A 44 -29.27 -21.80 -0.52
CA SER A 44 -28.54 -20.57 -0.86
C SER A 44 -27.26 -20.91 -1.63
N VAL A 45 -26.96 -20.15 -2.69
CA VAL A 45 -25.83 -20.35 -3.59
C VAL A 45 -25.11 -19.03 -3.83
N LEU A 46 -23.80 -18.99 -3.57
CA LEU A 46 -22.91 -17.86 -3.80
C LEU A 46 -21.86 -18.22 -4.85
N ILE A 47 -21.69 -17.40 -5.87
CA ILE A 47 -20.75 -17.67 -6.98
C ILE A 47 -19.93 -16.42 -7.28
N PHE A 48 -18.62 -16.51 -7.07
CA PHE A 48 -17.67 -15.48 -7.49
C PHE A 48 -17.03 -15.86 -8.82
N SER A 49 -17.09 -14.95 -9.79
CA SER A 49 -16.37 -15.11 -11.05
C SER A 49 -14.87 -14.79 -10.89
N GLN A 50 -14.04 -15.18 -11.87
CA GLN A 50 -12.61 -14.82 -11.91
C GLN A 50 -12.36 -13.29 -11.86
N LYS A 51 -13.35 -12.48 -12.23
CA LYS A 51 -13.28 -11.01 -12.17
C LYS A 51 -13.84 -10.44 -10.85
N GLY A 52 -14.08 -11.28 -9.84
CA GLY A 52 -14.63 -10.88 -8.55
C GLY A 52 -16.13 -10.55 -8.55
N ARG A 53 -16.83 -10.61 -9.70
CA ARG A 53 -18.28 -10.37 -9.72
C ARG A 53 -19.03 -11.46 -8.98
N LEU A 54 -19.87 -11.05 -8.04
CA LEU A 54 -20.80 -11.88 -7.30
C LEU A 54 -22.05 -12.18 -8.15
N SER A 55 -22.48 -13.43 -8.13
CA SER A 55 -23.81 -13.86 -8.57
C SER A 55 -24.37 -14.79 -7.51
N GLU A 56 -25.57 -14.52 -7.04
CA GLU A 56 -26.16 -15.22 -5.91
C GLU A 56 -27.61 -15.62 -6.16
N PHE A 57 -28.06 -16.62 -5.41
CA PHE A 57 -29.45 -17.04 -5.29
C PHE A 57 -29.68 -17.47 -3.84
N SER A 58 -30.80 -17.06 -3.27
CA SER A 58 -31.31 -17.65 -2.04
C SER A 58 -32.80 -17.86 -2.20
N SER A 59 -33.29 -19.00 -1.67
CA SER A 59 -34.71 -19.28 -1.52
C SER A 59 -35.39 -18.38 -0.47
N ASN A 60 -34.60 -17.75 0.40
CA ASN A 60 -35.05 -16.82 1.43
C ASN A 60 -34.06 -15.64 1.53
N ASP A 61 -33.95 -15.00 2.70
CA ASP A 61 -32.93 -14.00 2.98
C ASP A 61 -31.53 -14.63 3.10
N MET A 62 -30.62 -14.22 2.22
CA MET A 62 -29.24 -14.70 2.18
C MET A 62 -28.49 -14.48 3.50
N GLN A 63 -28.66 -13.33 4.15
CA GLN A 63 -27.98 -13.02 5.41
C GLN A 63 -28.45 -13.98 6.50
N LYS A 64 -29.76 -14.22 6.58
CA LYS A 64 -30.33 -15.17 7.56
C LYS A 64 -29.84 -16.60 7.33
N THR A 65 -29.71 -17.05 6.08
CA THR A 65 -29.15 -18.38 5.80
C THR A 65 -27.68 -18.47 6.22
N ILE A 66 -26.88 -17.43 5.94
CA ILE A 66 -25.46 -17.38 6.34
C ILE A 66 -25.33 -17.38 7.87
N GLU A 67 -26.13 -16.58 8.57
CA GLU A 67 -26.18 -16.54 10.03
C GLU A 67 -26.56 -17.90 10.62
N ARG A 68 -27.60 -18.56 10.07
CA ARG A 68 -28.01 -19.90 10.50
C ARG A 68 -26.89 -20.92 10.28
N TYR A 69 -26.19 -20.85 9.15
CA TYR A 69 -25.05 -21.72 8.88
C TYR A 69 -23.91 -21.48 9.89
N ARG A 70 -23.55 -20.22 10.16
CA ARG A 70 -22.52 -19.89 11.17
C ARG A 70 -22.86 -20.46 12.54
N LYS A 71 -24.09 -20.22 13.00
CA LYS A 71 -24.59 -20.76 14.28
C LYS A 71 -24.54 -22.29 14.30
N HIS A 72 -24.92 -22.95 13.20
CA HIS A 72 -24.87 -24.40 13.13
C HIS A 72 -23.43 -24.95 13.14
N VAL A 73 -22.49 -24.27 12.49
CA VAL A 73 -21.05 -24.62 12.55
C VAL A 73 -20.50 -24.42 13.97
N GLU A 74 -20.91 -23.34 14.65
CA GLU A 74 -20.56 -23.08 16.06
C GLU A 74 -21.12 -24.18 16.98
N GLU A 75 -22.37 -24.62 16.79
CA GLU A 75 -22.99 -25.71 17.56
C GLU A 75 -22.38 -27.09 17.31
N LEU A 76 -21.92 -27.36 16.08
CA LEU A 76 -21.25 -28.61 15.71
C LEU A 76 -19.78 -28.67 16.14
N GLN A 77 -19.21 -27.54 16.58
CA GLN A 77 -17.88 -27.47 17.18
C GLN A 77 -18.01 -27.19 18.67
N PRO A 78 -18.31 -28.20 19.50
CA PRO A 78 -18.05 -28.08 20.92
C PRO A 78 -16.53 -27.92 21.05
N GLU A 79 -16.11 -26.68 21.37
CA GLU A 79 -14.74 -26.22 21.57
C GLU A 79 -13.84 -26.14 20.32
N ASN A 80 -14.00 -25.06 19.56
CA ASN A 80 -12.86 -24.40 18.91
C ASN A 80 -12.53 -23.09 19.63
N ASN A 81 -12.30 -23.21 20.95
CA ASN A 81 -11.78 -22.15 21.82
C ASN A 81 -10.60 -21.41 21.17
N ASP A 82 -9.78 -22.10 20.39
CA ASP A 82 -8.55 -21.56 19.79
C ASP A 82 -8.81 -20.50 18.68
N THR A 83 -9.89 -20.61 17.91
CA THR A 83 -10.16 -19.64 16.83
C THR A 83 -10.84 -18.37 17.36
N GLU A 84 -11.80 -18.53 18.27
CA GLU A 84 -12.50 -17.41 18.89
C GLU A 84 -11.57 -16.65 19.86
N GLN A 85 -10.75 -17.36 20.65
CA GLN A 85 -9.70 -16.73 21.46
C GLN A 85 -8.68 -15.99 20.60
N ARG A 86 -8.29 -16.53 19.44
CA ARG A 86 -7.36 -15.86 18.53
C ARG A 86 -7.97 -14.61 17.90
N ILE A 87 -9.24 -14.63 17.53
CA ILE A 87 -9.95 -13.42 17.06
C ILE A 87 -10.04 -12.40 18.20
N GLN A 88 -10.40 -12.83 19.41
CA GLN A 88 -10.48 -11.95 20.57
C GLN A 88 -9.12 -11.36 20.95
N GLN A 89 -8.05 -12.15 20.82
CA GLN A 89 -6.68 -11.72 21.02
C GLN A 89 -6.27 -10.68 19.97
N LEU A 90 -6.56 -10.92 18.68
CA LEU A 90 -6.29 -9.96 17.62
C LEU A 90 -7.05 -8.64 17.82
N ILE A 91 -8.31 -8.71 18.29
CA ILE A 91 -9.09 -7.52 18.65
C ILE A 91 -8.40 -6.80 19.81
N SER A 92 -7.98 -7.51 20.86
CA SER A 92 -7.26 -6.93 22.00
C SER A 92 -5.97 -6.24 21.56
N GLU A 93 -5.13 -6.91 20.78
CA GLU A 93 -3.88 -6.37 20.23
C GLU A 93 -4.14 -5.14 19.36
N SER A 94 -5.19 -5.18 18.51
CA SER A 94 -5.60 -4.03 17.70
C SER A 94 -6.04 -2.85 18.58
N THR A 95 -6.78 -3.09 19.66
CA THR A 95 -7.22 -2.01 20.56
C THR A 95 -6.06 -1.40 21.33
N GLU A 96 -5.08 -2.20 21.74
CA GLU A 96 -3.86 -1.71 22.39
C GLU A 96 -3.03 -0.86 21.41
N MET A 97 -2.92 -1.31 20.17
CA MET A 97 -2.19 -0.57 19.13
C MET A 97 -2.86 0.78 18.83
N VAL A 98 -4.19 0.83 18.76
CA VAL A 98 -4.94 2.09 18.58
C VAL A 98 -4.66 3.06 19.72
N LYS A 99 -4.71 2.60 20.98
CA LYS A 99 -4.37 3.44 22.14
C LYS A 99 -2.94 3.98 22.08
N LYS A 100 -1.99 3.15 21.62
CA LYS A 100 -0.59 3.55 21.49
C LYS A 100 -0.40 4.59 20.38
N ILE A 101 -1.13 4.47 19.28
CA ILE A 101 -1.15 5.47 18.20
C ILE A 101 -1.68 6.80 18.74
N GLU A 102 -2.81 6.78 19.44
CA GLU A 102 -3.41 7.98 20.03
C GLU A 102 -2.45 8.67 21.01
N GLN A 103 -1.77 7.90 21.87
CA GLN A 103 -0.74 8.43 22.78
C GLN A 103 0.43 9.07 22.01
N LEU A 104 0.91 8.44 20.94
CA LEU A 104 1.98 8.99 20.11
C LEU A 104 1.56 10.27 19.39
N GLU A 105 0.33 10.35 18.90
CA GLU A 105 -0.22 11.55 18.25
C GLU A 105 -0.38 12.71 19.24
N ILE A 106 -0.80 12.43 20.47
CA ILE A 106 -0.85 13.43 21.55
C ILE A 106 0.57 13.93 21.86
N LEU A 107 1.53 13.02 22.04
CA LEU A 107 2.92 13.40 22.29
C LEU A 107 3.48 14.22 21.13
N GLN A 108 3.24 13.83 19.89
CA GLN A 108 3.68 14.57 18.70
C GLN A 108 3.12 16.00 18.70
N ARG A 109 1.81 16.18 18.96
CA ARG A 109 1.19 17.51 19.06
C ARG A 109 1.87 18.36 20.14
N LYS A 110 2.14 17.77 21.32
CA LYS A 110 2.87 18.45 22.40
C LYS A 110 4.28 18.86 21.98
N PHE A 111 5.04 17.98 21.32
CA PHE A 111 6.38 18.30 20.78
C PHE A 111 6.35 19.39 19.70
N LEU A 112 5.21 19.58 19.02
CA LEU A 112 4.97 20.68 18.07
C LEU A 112 4.48 21.97 18.75
N GLY A 113 4.42 22.01 20.09
CA GLY A 113 3.99 23.17 20.86
C GLY A 113 2.47 23.36 20.92
N GLN A 114 1.68 22.33 20.60
CA GLN A 114 0.22 22.36 20.62
C GLN A 114 -0.33 21.74 21.90
N GLU A 115 -1.51 22.18 22.34
CA GLU A 115 -2.26 21.57 23.47
C GLU A 115 -1.47 21.45 24.80
N LEU A 116 -0.54 22.38 25.04
CA LEU A 116 0.36 22.36 26.21
C LEU A 116 -0.33 22.67 27.55
N ALA A 117 -1.59 23.10 27.53
CA ALA A 117 -2.33 23.46 28.74
C ALA A 117 -2.47 22.30 29.75
N SER A 118 -2.34 21.06 29.28
CA SER A 118 -2.39 19.85 30.08
C SER A 118 -1.03 19.38 30.65
N CYS A 119 0.08 20.03 30.26
CA CYS A 119 1.41 19.58 30.63
C CYS A 119 1.87 20.16 31.98
N SER A 120 2.60 19.36 32.76
CA SER A 120 3.27 19.86 33.97
C SER A 120 4.52 20.67 33.61
N LEU A 121 5.04 21.44 34.56
CA LEU A 121 6.28 22.21 34.37
C LEU A 121 7.47 21.28 34.09
N GLU A 122 7.55 20.16 34.80
CA GLU A 122 8.61 19.16 34.63
C GLU A 122 8.55 18.52 33.24
N GLU A 123 7.35 18.17 32.77
CA GLU A 123 7.14 17.62 31.42
C GLU A 123 7.58 18.61 30.33
N LEU A 124 7.26 19.90 30.51
CA LEU A 124 7.68 20.95 29.58
C LEU A 124 9.19 21.13 29.56
N GLN A 125 9.84 21.14 30.73
CA GLN A 125 11.30 21.26 30.83
C GLN A 125 12.03 20.08 30.18
N GLU A 126 11.53 18.86 30.39
CA GLU A 126 12.11 17.67 29.75
C GLU A 126 11.98 17.73 28.22
N MET A 127 10.81 18.16 27.74
CA MET A 127 10.53 18.31 26.32
C MET A 127 11.42 19.36 25.67
N ASP A 128 11.57 20.52 26.32
CA ASP A 128 12.41 21.61 25.86
C ASP A 128 13.88 21.16 25.73
N SER A 129 14.42 20.53 26.77
CA SER A 129 15.79 19.98 26.75
C SER A 129 16.01 18.97 25.61
N LYS A 130 15.03 18.09 25.36
CA LYS A 130 15.07 17.12 24.26
C LYS A 130 15.04 17.81 22.89
N LEU A 131 14.19 18.82 22.72
CA LEU A 131 14.06 19.59 21.48
C LEU A 131 15.34 20.38 21.19
N GLU A 132 15.90 21.07 22.18
CA GLU A 132 17.15 21.81 22.05
C GLU A 132 18.31 20.89 21.65
N LYS A 133 18.45 19.74 22.30
CA LYS A 133 19.48 18.75 21.98
C LYS A 133 19.33 18.21 20.56
N SER A 134 18.10 17.86 20.17
CA SER A 134 17.80 17.38 18.81
C SER A 134 18.12 18.44 17.75
N LEU A 135 17.71 19.69 18.00
CA LEU A 135 17.95 20.82 17.12
C LEU A 135 19.45 21.11 16.96
N SER A 136 20.21 21.05 18.05
CA SER A 136 21.66 21.19 18.04
C SER A 136 22.33 20.13 17.15
N ASN A 137 21.94 18.86 17.32
CA ASN A 137 22.46 17.76 16.48
C ASN A 137 22.15 17.95 14.99
N ILE A 138 20.92 18.37 14.66
CA ILE A 138 20.52 18.64 13.28
C ILE A 138 21.35 19.79 12.68
N ARG A 139 21.54 20.87 13.45
CA ARG A 139 22.35 22.02 13.01
C ARG A 139 23.80 21.62 12.77
N ALA A 140 24.41 20.88 13.69
CA ALA A 140 25.78 20.38 13.53
C ALA A 140 25.93 19.52 12.27
N LYS A 141 24.99 18.61 12.02
CA LYS A 141 25.03 17.77 10.81
C LYS A 141 24.86 18.61 9.53
N LYS A 142 23.96 19.61 9.54
CA LYS A 142 23.81 20.54 8.41
C LYS A 142 25.10 21.32 8.14
N GLU A 143 25.77 21.78 9.18
CA GLU A 143 27.03 22.52 9.04
C GLU A 143 28.11 21.67 8.35
N VAL A 144 28.27 20.41 8.76
CA VAL A 144 29.21 19.48 8.11
C VAL A 144 28.86 19.30 6.62
N MET A 145 27.59 19.06 6.30
CA MET A 145 27.16 18.87 4.90
C MET A 145 27.39 20.13 4.05
N PHE A 146 27.13 21.32 4.59
CA PHE A 146 27.39 22.57 3.86
C PHE A 146 28.87 22.80 3.63
N LYS A 147 29.73 22.48 4.61
CA LYS A 147 31.19 22.55 4.42
C LYS A 147 31.65 21.63 3.29
N GLU A 148 31.18 20.39 3.27
CA GLU A 148 31.48 19.43 2.20
C GLU A 148 31.03 19.96 0.82
N GLN A 149 29.83 20.51 0.72
CA GLN A 149 29.32 21.10 -0.53
C GLN A 149 30.14 22.31 -1.00
N ILE A 150 30.53 23.18 -0.07
CA ILE A 150 31.35 24.35 -0.38
C ILE A 150 32.71 23.92 -0.94
N GLU A 151 33.35 22.93 -0.33
CA GLU A 151 34.65 22.44 -0.81
C GLU A 151 34.55 21.75 -2.17
N GLN A 152 33.49 20.98 -2.43
CA GLN A 152 33.23 20.42 -3.76
C GLN A 152 33.04 21.50 -4.83
N LEU A 153 32.31 22.57 -4.51
CA LEU A 153 32.07 23.67 -5.44
C LEU A 153 33.36 24.46 -5.72
N LYS A 154 34.19 24.71 -4.70
CA LYS A 154 35.51 25.37 -4.88
C LYS A 154 36.43 24.55 -5.78
N GLU A 155 36.48 23.24 -5.60
CA GLU A 155 37.32 22.39 -6.45
C GLU A 155 36.81 22.38 -7.90
N LYS A 156 35.50 22.34 -8.10
CA LYS A 156 34.90 22.47 -9.44
C LYS A 156 35.22 23.82 -10.08
N GLU A 157 35.14 24.92 -9.33
CA GLU A 157 35.53 26.25 -9.80
C GLU A 157 36.99 26.26 -10.26
N ARG A 158 37.89 25.69 -9.46
CA ARG A 158 39.32 25.58 -9.80
C ARG A 158 39.56 24.82 -11.11
N LEU A 159 38.88 23.69 -11.30
CA LEU A 159 38.98 22.90 -12.53
C LEU A 159 38.48 23.67 -13.75
N LEU A 160 37.33 24.35 -13.63
CA LEU A 160 36.75 25.15 -14.71
C LEU A 160 37.63 26.35 -15.07
N LEU A 161 38.33 26.97 -14.10
CA LEU A 161 39.29 28.05 -14.39
C LEU A 161 40.47 27.55 -15.22
N VAL A 162 41.01 26.38 -14.91
CA VAL A 162 42.09 25.75 -15.68
C VAL A 162 41.61 25.42 -17.10
N GLU A 163 40.44 24.81 -17.22
CA GLU A 163 39.85 24.48 -18.52
C GLU A 163 39.61 25.73 -19.38
N ASN A 164 39.05 26.78 -18.79
CA ASN A 164 38.85 28.06 -19.48
C ASN A 164 40.17 28.70 -19.93
N ALA A 165 41.25 28.59 -19.15
CA ALA A 165 42.56 29.10 -19.56
C ALA A 165 43.10 28.36 -20.79
N ILE A 166 42.98 27.03 -20.80
CA ILE A 166 43.38 26.19 -21.95
C ILE A 166 42.54 26.52 -23.19
N LEU A 167 41.24 26.73 -23.02
CA LEU A 167 40.35 27.10 -24.13
C LEU A 167 40.72 28.47 -24.73
N ARG A 168 41.04 29.47 -23.90
CA ARG A 168 41.49 30.79 -24.37
C ARG A 168 42.80 30.72 -25.14
N GLU A 169 43.75 29.88 -24.73
CA GLU A 169 45.00 29.67 -25.45
C GLU A 169 44.75 29.05 -26.84
N LYS A 170 43.85 28.05 -26.91
CA LYS A 170 43.45 27.45 -28.18
C LYS A 170 42.74 28.45 -29.10
N GLU A 171 41.88 29.30 -28.55
CA GLU A 171 41.17 30.35 -29.30
C GLU A 171 42.18 31.34 -29.93
N LEU A 172 43.16 31.82 -29.15
CA LEU A 172 44.25 32.66 -29.65
C LEU A 172 45.05 32.01 -30.78
N HIS A 173 45.32 30.70 -30.68
CA HIS A 173 45.97 29.96 -31.75
C HIS A 173 45.12 29.90 -33.01
N VAL A 174 43.82 29.62 -32.90
CA VAL A 174 42.90 29.59 -34.04
C VAL A 174 42.81 30.98 -34.70
N ASP A 175 42.70 32.05 -33.92
CA ASP A 175 42.67 33.42 -34.42
C ASP A 175 43.96 33.79 -35.18
N GLN A 176 45.12 33.39 -34.67
CA GLN A 176 46.39 33.56 -35.38
C GLN A 176 46.42 32.81 -36.72
N PHE A 177 45.93 31.56 -36.75
CA PHE A 177 45.84 30.78 -37.99
C PHE A 177 44.91 31.44 -39.01
N VAL A 178 43.73 31.88 -38.59
CA VAL A 178 42.76 32.56 -39.47
C VAL A 178 43.35 33.86 -40.02
N ASN A 179 44.04 34.64 -39.19
CA ASN A 179 44.64 35.91 -39.59
C ASN A 179 45.80 35.70 -40.59
N ILE A 180 46.64 34.68 -40.40
CA ILE A 180 47.68 34.29 -41.38
C ILE A 180 47.04 33.91 -42.73
N TYR A 181 45.97 33.13 -42.73
CA TYR A 181 45.27 32.74 -43.95
C TYR A 181 44.59 33.92 -44.66
N LEU A 182 44.05 34.89 -43.91
CA LEU A 182 43.45 36.11 -44.47
C LEU A 182 44.46 37.07 -45.07
N VAL A 183 45.69 37.14 -44.54
CA VAL A 183 46.78 37.98 -45.10
C VAL A 183 47.45 37.32 -46.32
N ALA A 184 47.31 36.01 -46.48
CA ALA A 184 47.87 35.25 -47.60
C ALA A 184 46.98 35.21 -48.86
N LEU A 185 45.76 35.78 -48.80
CA LEU A 185 44.80 35.95 -49.90
C LEU A 185 44.80 37.40 -50.40
#